data_AF-A0A7J3MMW0-F1
#
_entry.id   AF-A0A7J3MMW0-F1
#
_cell.length_a   1.000
_cell.length_b   1.000
_cell.length_c   1.000
_cell.angle_alpha   90.00
_cell.angle_beta   90.00
_cell.angle_gamma   90.00
#
_symmetry.space_group_name_H-M   'P 1'
#
loop_
_entity.id
_entity.type
_entity.pdbx_description
1 polymer ?
#
loop_
_entity_poly.entity_id
_entity_poly.type
_entity_poly.pdbx_seq_one_letter_code
_entity_poly.pdbx_strand_id
1 'polypeptide(L)'
;MSGNLSEEELMEIALKGYSEELEPKSLKGYSPNVFDYIRRCESNEEAFQIIDFLVSRGELPERVAQVVKKTIIEKGLRFYGPKKDVGYYVEKYRLGED
;
A
#
# COMPACT_ATOMS: atom_id res chain seq x y z
N MET A 1 9.35 3.91 11.80
CA MET A 1 10.11 4.30 10.60
C MET A 1 9.28 5.34 9.85
N SER A 2 9.68 6.60 9.94
CA SER A 2 9.06 7.73 9.24
C SER A 2 10.00 8.11 8.10
N GLY A 3 9.87 7.43 6.97
CA GLY A 3 10.66 7.66 5.77
C GLY A 3 9.93 7.02 4.61
N ASN A 4 9.89 7.71 3.47
CA ASN A 4 9.39 7.13 2.23
C ASN A 4 10.18 5.84 1.96
N LEU A 5 9.46 4.76 1.64
CA LEU A 5 10.09 3.50 1.28
C LEU A 5 11.00 3.70 0.07
N SER A 6 12.19 3.10 0.12
CA SER A 6 13.08 3.01 -1.03
C SER A 6 12.47 2.17 -2.15
N GLU A 7 12.99 2.31 -3.37
CA GLU A 7 12.56 1.48 -4.51
C GLU A 7 12.75 -0.01 -4.22
N GLU A 8 13.82 -0.38 -3.50
CA GLU A 8 14.10 -1.77 -3.12
C GLU A 8 13.05 -2.33 -2.16
N GLU A 9 12.69 -1.58 -1.11
CA GLU A 9 11.63 -1.97 -0.17
C GLU A 9 10.27 -2.07 -0.87
N LEU A 10 9.96 -1.12 -1.76
CA LEU A 10 8.73 -1.17 -2.55
C LEU A 10 8.69 -2.40 -3.46
N MET A 11 9.81 -2.73 -4.12
CA MET A 11 9.93 -3.91 -4.97
C MET A 11 9.79 -5.22 -4.16
N GLU A 12 10.38 -5.26 -2.97
CA GLU A 12 10.25 -6.40 -2.07
C GLU A 12 8.79 -6.64 -1.67
N ILE A 13 8.08 -5.59 -1.24
CA ILE A 13 6.67 -5.69 -0.89
C ILE A 13 5.84 -6.06 -2.12
N ALA A 14 6.14 -5.50 -3.29
CA ALA A 14 5.44 -5.81 -4.54
C ALA A 14 5.46 -7.32 -4.85
N LEU A 15 6.59 -7.99 -4.59
CA LEU A 15 6.78 -9.41 -4.88
C LEU A 15 6.31 -10.33 -3.75
N LYS A 16 6.58 -9.96 -2.48
CA LYS A 16 6.31 -10.80 -1.31
C LYS A 16 4.89 -10.63 -0.76
N GLY A 17 4.25 -9.49 -1.01
CA GLY A 17 2.92 -9.19 -0.53
C GLY A 17 2.90 -8.72 0.92
N TYR A 18 1.74 -8.86 1.56
CA TYR A 18 1.52 -8.37 2.92
C TYR A 18 2.24 -9.17 4.01
N SER A 19 2.71 -8.45 5.02
CA SER A 19 3.06 -8.95 6.35
C SER A 19 2.51 -7.97 7.39
N GLU A 20 2.12 -8.47 8.56
CA GLU A 20 1.69 -7.62 9.69
C GLU A 20 2.79 -6.64 10.12
N GLU A 21 4.06 -6.98 9.88
CA GLU A 21 5.21 -6.12 10.18
C GLU A 21 5.23 -4.83 9.36
N LEU A 22 4.50 -4.79 8.24
CA LEU A 22 4.34 -3.59 7.40
C LEU A 22 3.34 -2.60 8.00
N GLU A 23 2.53 -3.02 8.97
CA GLU A 23 1.60 -2.11 9.63
C GLU A 23 2.37 -1.12 10.51
N PRO A 24 2.09 0.18 10.41
CA PRO A 24 2.75 1.15 11.26
C PRO A 24 2.41 0.88 12.73
N LYS A 25 3.37 1.03 13.63
CA LYS A 25 3.12 0.95 15.09
C LYS A 25 2.39 2.20 15.62
N SER A 26 2.54 3.32 14.94
CA SER A 26 1.90 4.61 15.25
C SER A 26 1.72 5.41 13.98
N LEU A 27 0.69 6.26 13.94
CA LEU A 27 0.44 7.16 12.82
C LEU A 27 1.28 8.44 12.86
N LYS A 28 2.01 8.70 13.95
CA LYS A 28 2.86 9.90 14.07
C LYS A 28 3.98 9.85 13.02
N GLY A 29 3.89 10.74 12.01
CA GLY A 29 4.86 10.81 10.91
C GLY A 29 4.76 9.65 9.91
N TYR A 30 3.67 8.88 9.93
CA TYR A 30 3.42 7.83 8.96
C TYR A 30 2.87 8.41 7.66
N SER A 31 3.48 8.03 6.54
CA SER A 31 3.02 8.36 5.20
C SER A 31 2.52 7.09 4.52
N PRO A 32 1.25 7.02 4.09
CA PRO A 32 0.75 5.90 3.31
C PRO A 32 1.54 5.72 2.01
N ASN A 33 1.75 4.48 1.60
CA ASN A 33 2.37 4.15 0.32
C ASN A 33 1.34 3.53 -0.65
N VAL A 34 1.79 3.16 -1.85
CA VAL A 34 0.94 2.55 -2.89
C VAL A 34 0.10 1.37 -2.38
N PHE A 35 0.65 0.52 -1.51
CA PHE A 35 -0.06 -0.65 -1.00
C PHE A 35 -1.18 -0.27 -0.03
N ASP A 36 -1.01 0.80 0.75
CA ASP A 36 -2.08 1.34 1.61
C ASP A 36 -3.27 1.87 0.82
N TYR A 37 -3.01 2.41 -0.37
CA TYR A 37 -4.05 2.84 -1.28
C TYR A 37 -4.70 1.66 -2.00
N ILE A 38 -3.93 0.69 -2.49
CA ILE A 38 -4.44 -0.53 -3.13
C ILE A 38 -5.37 -1.31 -2.19
N ARG A 39 -5.04 -1.39 -0.89
CA ARG A 39 -5.89 -2.08 0.10
C ARG A 39 -7.25 -1.41 0.34
N ARG A 40 -7.48 -0.21 -0.18
CA ARG A 40 -8.80 0.44 -0.17
C ARG A 40 -9.62 0.14 -1.42
N CYS A 41 -8.97 -0.32 -2.49
CA CYS A 41 -9.61 -0.59 -3.76
C CYS A 41 -10.47 -1.85 -3.70
N GLU A 42 -11.54 -1.84 -4.49
CA GLU A 42 -12.43 -2.98 -4.70
C GLU A 42 -12.19 -3.68 -6.03
N SER A 43 -11.59 -2.98 -6.99
CA SER A 43 -11.30 -3.52 -8.32
C SER A 43 -9.86 -3.29 -8.76
N ASN A 44 -9.42 -4.08 -9.73
CA ASN A 44 -8.10 -3.92 -10.34
C ASN A 44 -8.01 -2.57 -11.08
N GLU A 45 -9.11 -2.12 -11.68
CA GLU A 45 -9.21 -0.84 -12.38
C GLU A 45 -8.94 0.35 -11.45
N GLU A 46 -9.55 0.38 -10.26
CA GLU A 46 -9.29 1.40 -9.24
C GLU A 46 -7.81 1.39 -8.82
N ALA A 47 -7.27 0.19 -8.55
CA ALA A 47 -5.88 0.05 -8.16
C ALA A 47 -4.92 0.55 -9.25
N PHE A 48 -5.21 0.27 -10.52
CA PHE A 48 -4.38 0.71 -11.65
C PHE A 48 -4.42 2.22 -11.83
N GLN A 49 -5.59 2.86 -11.65
CA GLN A 49 -5.71 4.32 -11.68
C GLN A 49 -4.87 4.98 -10.59
N ILE A 50 -4.89 4.43 -9.37
CA ILE A 50 -4.04 4.93 -8.28
C ILE A 50 -2.55 4.76 -8.62
N ILE A 51 -2.16 3.58 -9.11
CA ILE A 51 -0.77 3.31 -9.50
C ILE A 51 -0.31 4.31 -10.57
N ASP A 52 -1.09 4.52 -11.63
CA ASP A 52 -0.76 5.46 -12.71
C ASP A 52 -0.69 6.90 -12.23
N PHE A 53 -1.61 7.29 -11.33
CA PHE A 53 -1.58 8.60 -10.70
C PHE A 53 -0.29 8.83 -9.90
N LEU A 54 0.15 7.85 -9.09
CA LEU A 54 1.39 7.95 -8.32
C LEU A 54 2.63 7.98 -9.22
N VAL A 55 2.65 7.20 -10.31
CA VAL A 55 3.73 7.25 -11.32
C VAL A 55 3.79 8.64 -11.97
N SER A 56 2.64 9.20 -12.36
CA SER A 56 2.58 10.53 -13.00
C SER A 56 3.12 11.66 -12.12
N ARG A 57 3.07 11.48 -10.78
CA ARG A 57 3.62 12.41 -9.79
C ARG A 57 5.08 12.14 -9.42
N GLY A 58 5.68 11.06 -9.92
CA GLY A 58 7.01 10.62 -9.52
C GLY A 58 7.08 10.02 -8.11
N GLU A 59 5.95 9.61 -7.55
CA GLU A 59 5.84 9.04 -6.18
C GLU A 59 5.97 7.52 -6.16
N LEU A 60 5.90 6.88 -7.33
CA LEU A 60 6.11 5.46 -7.51
C LEU A 60 7.00 5.24 -8.75
N PRO A 61 8.15 4.57 -8.62
CA PRO A 61 8.97 4.22 -9.78
C PRO A 61 8.19 3.34 -10.76
N GLU A 62 8.30 3.62 -12.06
CA GLU A 62 7.55 2.92 -13.10
C GLU A 62 7.83 1.40 -13.09
N ARG A 63 9.08 1.00 -12.80
CA ARG A 63 9.47 -0.40 -12.67
C ARG A 63 8.70 -1.12 -11.55
N VAL A 64 8.53 -0.47 -10.40
CA VAL A 64 7.73 -1.01 -9.29
C VAL A 64 6.27 -1.09 -9.71
N ALA A 65 5.73 -0.04 -10.32
CA ALA A 65 4.34 0.01 -10.78
C ALA A 65 3.99 -1.16 -11.72
N GLN A 66 4.86 -1.48 -12.67
CA GLN A 66 4.69 -2.61 -13.58
C GLN A 66 4.61 -3.95 -12.84
N VAL A 67 5.48 -4.17 -11.85
CA VAL A 67 5.47 -5.38 -11.02
C VAL A 67 4.19 -5.46 -10.19
N VAL A 68 3.80 -4.36 -9.54
CA VAL A 68 2.57 -4.30 -8.73
C VAL A 68 1.34 -4.62 -9.58
N LYS A 69 1.21 -4.00 -10.77
CA LYS A 69 0.09 -4.29 -11.69
C LYS A 69 0.05 -5.76 -12.10
N LYS A 70 1.20 -6.33 -12.48
CA LYS A 70 1.31 -7.75 -12.83
C LYS A 70 0.89 -8.64 -11.66
N THR A 71 1.37 -8.35 -10.45
CA THR A 71 1.02 -9.13 -9.25
C THR A 71 -0.46 -9.02 -8.90
N ILE A 72 -1.09 -7.86 -9.08
CA ILE A 72 -2.55 -7.71 -8.91
C ILE A 72 -3.32 -8.60 -9.90
N ILE A 73 -2.89 -8.67 -11.16
CA ILE A 73 -3.52 -9.53 -12.18
C ILE A 73 -3.41 -11.00 -11.77
N GLU A 74 -2.24 -11.42 -11.26
CA GLU A 74 -1.96 -12.83 -10.94
C GLU A 74 -2.54 -13.28 -9.59
N LYS A 75 -2.49 -12.42 -8.57
CA LYS A 75 -2.75 -12.78 -7.17
C LYS A 75 -3.92 -12.01 -6.54
N GLY A 76 -4.46 -11.01 -7.23
CA GLY A 76 -5.53 -10.15 -6.74
C GLY A 76 -5.07 -9.10 -5.71
N LEU A 77 -5.94 -8.12 -5.45
CA LEU A 77 -5.66 -6.99 -4.53
C LEU A 77 -5.30 -7.44 -3.11
N ARG A 78 -5.93 -8.51 -2.62
CA ARG A 78 -5.77 -8.98 -1.23
C ARG A 78 -4.42 -9.67 -0.97
N PHE A 79 -3.63 -9.90 -2.02
CA PHE A 79 -2.22 -10.26 -1.86
C PHE A 79 -1.43 -9.20 -1.06
N TYR A 80 -1.81 -7.93 -1.19
CA TYR A 80 -1.23 -6.82 -0.43
C TYR A 80 -1.91 -6.57 0.91
N GLY A 81 -2.79 -7.48 1.34
CA GLY A 81 -3.33 -7.50 2.70
C GLY A 81 -4.85 -7.31 2.74
N PRO A 82 -5.43 -7.39 3.95
CA PRO A 82 -6.87 -7.23 4.13
C PRO A 82 -7.31 -5.81 3.74
N LYS A 83 -8.58 -5.70 3.32
CA LYS A 83 -9.18 -4.44 2.92
C LYS A 83 -9.15 -3.43 4.08
N LYS A 84 -8.79 -2.18 3.79
CA LYS A 84 -8.89 -1.06 4.74
C LYS A 84 -10.17 -0.29 4.46
N ASP A 85 -11.22 -0.57 5.24
CA ASP A 85 -12.48 0.15 5.13
C ASP A 85 -12.39 1.59 5.67
N VAL A 86 -13.44 2.37 5.41
CA VAL A 86 -13.57 3.72 5.95
C VAL A 86 -13.50 3.65 7.47
N GLY A 87 -12.64 4.48 8.09
CA GLY A 87 -12.43 4.45 9.54
C GLY A 87 -11.28 3.58 10.03
N TYR A 88 -10.67 2.75 9.18
CA TYR A 88 -9.63 1.78 9.57
C TYR A 88 -8.55 2.34 10.51
N TYR A 89 -7.97 3.50 10.18
CA TYR A 89 -6.91 4.10 11.00
C TYR A 89 -7.42 4.65 12.34
N VAL A 90 -8.66 5.12 12.41
CA VAL A 90 -9.27 5.62 13.64
C VAL A 90 -9.52 4.45 14.59
N GLU A 91 -10.15 3.39 14.09
CA GLU A 91 -10.44 2.18 14.88
C GLU A 91 -9.16 1.53 15.40
N LYS A 92 -8.14 1.41 14.53
CA LYS A 92 -6.91 0.68 14.86
C LYS A 92 -5.95 1.44 15.77
N TYR A 93 -5.83 2.77 15.63
CA TYR A 93 -4.77 3.53 16.30
C TYR A 93 -5.27 4.56 17.31
N ARG A 94 -6.57 4.87 17.36
CA ARG A 94 -7.12 5.84 18.32
C ARG A 94 -7.67 5.18 19.60
N LEU A 95 -7.95 3.88 19.57
CA LEU A 95 -8.50 3.13 20.70
C LEU A 95 -7.44 2.47 21.62
N GLY A 96 -6.16 2.79 21.42
CA GLY A 96 -5.04 2.27 22.24
C GLY A 96 -4.37 3.31 23.13
N GLU A 97 -4.98 4.49 23.30
CA GLU A 97 -4.56 5.51 24.27
C GLU A 97 -5.42 5.39 25.55
N ASP A 98 -5.21 4.31 26.32
CA ASP A 98 -5.61 4.19 27.74
C ASP A 98 -4.37 3.79 28.58
#